data_AF-A0A016X012-F1
#
_entry.id   AF-A0A016X012-F1
#
_cell.length_a   1.000
_cell.length_b   1.000
_cell.length_c   1.000
_cell.angle_alpha   90.00
_cell.angle_beta   90.00
_cell.angle_gamma   90.00
#
_symmetry.space_group_name_H-M   'P 1'
#
loop_
_entity.id
_entity.type
_entity.pdbx_description
1 polymer ?
#
loop_
_entity_poly.entity_id
_entity_poly.type
_entity_poly.pdbx_seq_one_letter_code
_entity_poly.pdbx_strand_id
1 'polypeptide(L)'
;MEQCYVLAIFLSVVALSESIQQQPDCSQLRQYAMPRNVRLDLATKVLAYENKRDASVSAVYLCALEGLAGLILENPHKPLTCPHSLGMHSLVFEIEEEPDINVGVMSQAAINVWKDHIPHVRFGSFGCNYRKEHGKHKYLCLLKIVN
;
A
#
# COMPACT_ATOMS: atom_id res chain seq x y z
N MET A 1 -17.78 17.75 -17.99
CA MET A 1 -16.66 18.69 -17.76
C MET A 1 -16.95 19.38 -16.44
N GLU A 2 -16.29 18.94 -15.37
CA GLU A 2 -16.37 19.62 -14.06
C GLU A 2 -14.95 19.83 -13.55
N GLN A 3 -14.65 21.07 -13.22
CA GLN A 3 -13.33 21.64 -12.97
C GLN A 3 -12.70 21.16 -11.67
N CYS A 4 -11.50 20.56 -11.76
CA CYS A 4 -10.56 20.47 -10.65
C CYS A 4 -9.84 21.83 -10.53
N TYR A 5 -10.21 22.65 -9.55
CA TYR A 5 -9.55 23.94 -9.34
C TYR A 5 -8.15 23.78 -8.73
N VAL A 6 -7.18 24.33 -9.45
CA VAL A 6 -5.79 24.59 -9.04
C VAL A 6 -5.78 25.75 -8.05
N LEU A 7 -5.13 25.58 -6.90
CA LEU A 7 -4.62 26.70 -6.11
C LEU A 7 -3.25 26.35 -5.56
N ALA A 8 -2.28 27.16 -5.99
CA ALA A 8 -0.86 26.93 -5.92
C ALA A 8 -0.24 27.57 -4.66
N ILE A 9 0.68 26.81 -4.05
CA ILE A 9 1.95 27.23 -3.43
C ILE A 9 1.89 28.06 -2.14
N PHE A 10 2.27 27.42 -1.04
CA PHE A 10 3.18 27.99 -0.06
C PHE A 10 4.46 27.14 -0.03
N LEU A 11 5.56 27.69 -0.56
CA LEU A 11 6.91 27.15 -0.45
C LEU A 11 7.52 27.71 0.84
N SER A 12 7.66 26.87 1.86
CA SER A 12 8.60 27.11 2.96
C SER A 12 9.69 26.03 2.90
N VAL A 13 10.92 26.50 2.77
CA VAL A 13 12.14 25.69 2.77
C VAL A 13 12.27 25.02 4.13
N VAL A 14 12.17 23.70 4.17
CA VAL A 14 12.56 22.91 5.33
C VAL A 14 13.91 22.28 5.04
N ALA A 15 14.85 22.56 5.94
CA ALA A 15 16.23 22.14 5.88
C ALA A 15 16.38 20.62 5.75
N LEU A 16 17.46 20.19 5.08
CA LEU A 16 17.94 18.81 5.01
C LEU A 16 18.15 18.27 6.45
N SER A 17 17.17 17.56 6.99
CA SER A 17 17.39 16.66 8.12
C SER A 17 17.77 15.29 7.58
N GLU A 18 18.83 14.71 8.14
CA GLU A 18 19.19 13.31 7.99
C GLU A 18 17.93 12.43 8.02
N SER A 19 17.87 11.46 7.11
CA SER A 19 16.70 10.66 6.77
C SER A 19 16.14 9.90 7.98
N ILE A 20 15.31 10.56 8.79
CA ILE A 20 14.29 9.89 9.57
C ILE A 20 13.35 9.33 8.52
N GLN A 21 13.46 8.03 8.24
CA GLN A 21 12.45 7.30 7.49
C GLN A 21 11.15 7.45 8.28
N GLN A 22 10.39 8.51 7.98
CA GLN A 22 9.19 8.84 8.70
C GLN A 22 8.20 7.72 8.42
N GLN A 23 7.94 6.95 9.46
CA GLN A 23 6.99 5.85 9.41
C GLN A 23 5.65 6.39 8.88
N PRO A 24 5.01 5.74 7.89
CA PRO A 24 3.79 6.25 7.29
C PRO A 24 2.69 6.34 8.36
N ASP A 25 2.24 7.56 8.63
CA ASP A 25 1.06 7.82 9.43
C ASP A 25 -0.12 8.14 8.51
N CYS A 26 -1.11 7.25 8.52
CA CYS A 26 -2.33 7.38 7.74
C CYS A 26 -3.57 7.58 8.62
N SER A 27 -3.39 8.13 9.84
CA SER A 27 -4.47 8.39 10.80
C SER A 27 -5.62 9.25 10.23
N GLN A 28 -5.34 10.11 9.24
CA GLN A 28 -6.35 10.89 8.51
C GLN A 28 -7.39 10.03 7.77
N LEU A 29 -7.08 8.77 7.48
CA LEU A 29 -8.00 7.84 6.79
C LEU A 29 -9.10 7.28 7.72
N ARG A 30 -8.99 7.49 9.05
CA ARG A 30 -9.97 7.04 10.05
C ARG A 30 -10.30 5.55 9.91
N GLN A 31 -11.55 5.21 9.59
CA GLN A 31 -12.01 3.83 9.44
C GLN A 31 -11.34 3.04 8.31
N TYR A 32 -10.72 3.74 7.35
CA TYR A 32 -9.96 3.14 6.28
C TYR A 32 -8.45 3.03 6.60
N ALA A 33 -8.01 3.57 7.74
CA ALA A 33 -6.63 3.45 8.18
C ALA A 33 -6.36 2.02 8.64
N MET A 34 -5.35 1.40 8.04
CA MET A 34 -4.86 0.11 8.50
C MET A 34 -4.23 0.25 9.90
N PRO A 35 -4.32 -0.76 10.79
CA PRO A 35 -3.62 -0.72 12.07
C PRO A 35 -2.12 -0.47 11.86
N ARG A 36 -1.54 0.43 12.67
CA ARG A 36 -0.17 0.94 12.50
C ARG A 36 0.87 -0.18 12.41
N ASN A 37 0.78 -1.20 13.25
CA ASN A 37 1.69 -2.34 13.25
C ASN A 37 1.61 -3.13 11.93
N VAL A 38 0.40 -3.39 11.42
CA VAL A 38 0.20 -4.09 10.14
C VAL A 38 0.71 -3.24 8.97
N ARG A 39 0.48 -1.92 9.02
CA ARG A 39 1.02 -0.98 8.03
C ARG A 39 2.52 -1.03 7.94
N LEU A 40 3.20 -0.89 9.08
CA LEU A 40 4.65 -0.88 9.11
C LEU A 40 5.23 -2.21 8.64
N ASP A 41 4.60 -3.32 9.03
CA ASP A 41 5.02 -4.65 8.61
C ASP A 41 4.92 -4.83 7.08
N LEU A 42 3.75 -4.55 6.49
CA LEU A 42 3.56 -4.66 5.04
C LEU A 42 4.44 -3.67 4.26
N ALA A 43 4.50 -2.41 4.69
CA ALA A 43 5.31 -1.40 4.03
C ALA A 43 6.79 -1.79 4.00
N THR A 44 7.33 -2.24 5.13
CA THR A 44 8.73 -2.67 5.23
C THR A 44 9.00 -3.88 4.35
N LYS A 45 8.11 -4.88 4.37
CA LYS A 45 8.31 -6.12 3.59
C LYS A 45 8.16 -5.90 2.10
N VAL A 46 7.23 -5.06 1.63
CA VAL A 46 7.12 -4.71 0.20
C VAL A 46 8.39 -4.00 -0.28
N LEU A 47 8.88 -3.03 0.48
CA LEU A 47 10.13 -2.32 0.16
C LEU A 47 11.37 -3.22 0.18
N ALA A 48 11.36 -4.28 0.99
CA ALA A 48 12.46 -5.24 1.02
C ALA A 48 12.61 -6.03 -0.29
N TYR A 49 11.53 -6.22 -1.03
CA TYR A 49 11.51 -6.94 -2.32
C TYR A 49 11.42 -6.03 -3.54
N GLU A 50 11.44 -4.71 -3.36
CA GLU A 50 11.45 -3.75 -4.47
C GLU A 50 12.67 -3.95 -5.39
N ASN A 51 12.46 -3.80 -6.70
CA ASN A 51 13.54 -3.81 -7.66
C ASN A 51 14.38 -2.52 -7.59
N LYS A 52 15.46 -2.57 -6.82
CA LYS A 52 16.41 -1.46 -6.65
C LYS A 52 17.39 -1.28 -7.82
N ARG A 53 17.36 -2.13 -8.85
CA ARG A 53 18.36 -2.07 -9.94
C ARG A 53 18.19 -0.86 -10.86
N ASP A 54 16.97 -0.30 -10.93
CA ASP A 54 16.63 0.74 -11.91
C ASP A 54 16.16 2.06 -11.30
N ALA A 55 16.01 2.14 -9.97
CA ALA A 55 15.53 3.33 -9.28
C ALA A 55 16.61 3.90 -8.35
N SER A 56 16.97 5.17 -8.56
CA SER A 56 17.86 5.91 -7.66
C SER A 56 17.22 6.23 -6.30
N VAL A 57 15.90 6.01 -6.19
CA VAL A 57 15.08 6.31 -5.01
C VAL A 57 14.13 5.14 -4.78
N SER A 58 14.10 4.62 -3.54
CA SER A 58 13.12 3.59 -3.14
C SER A 58 11.69 4.09 -3.28
N ALA A 59 10.75 3.20 -3.54
CA ALA A 59 9.34 3.52 -3.63
C ALA A 59 8.81 4.19 -2.36
N VAL A 60 7.84 5.08 -2.52
CA VAL A 60 7.24 5.83 -1.41
C VAL A 60 5.90 5.23 -1.01
N TYR A 61 5.69 5.00 0.28
CA TYR A 61 4.38 4.61 0.80
C TYR A 61 3.42 5.80 0.80
N LEU A 62 2.26 5.68 0.17
CA LEU A 62 1.24 6.73 0.07
C LEU A 62 -0.05 6.33 0.78
N CYS A 63 -0.46 7.13 1.76
CA CYS A 63 -1.73 6.94 2.45
C CYS A 63 -2.95 7.04 1.52
N ALA A 64 -2.86 7.80 0.41
CA ALA A 64 -3.92 7.83 -0.59
C ALA A 64 -4.14 6.44 -1.24
N LEU A 65 -3.05 5.69 -1.46
CA LEU A 65 -3.13 4.33 -2.00
C LEU A 65 -3.58 3.32 -0.95
N GLU A 66 -3.22 3.50 0.33
CA GLU A 66 -3.80 2.74 1.44
C GLU A 66 -5.32 2.95 1.53
N GLY A 67 -5.78 4.20 1.42
CA GLY A 67 -7.21 4.54 1.44
C GLY A 67 -7.95 3.92 0.26
N LEU A 68 -7.39 4.01 -0.95
CA LEU A 68 -7.97 3.37 -2.14
C LEU A 68 -8.05 1.84 -1.98
N ALA A 69 -7.00 1.20 -1.48
CA ALA A 69 -7.02 -0.23 -1.20
C ALA A 69 -8.09 -0.58 -0.13
N GLY A 70 -8.26 0.26 0.89
CA GLY A 70 -9.32 0.10 1.90
C GLY A 70 -10.72 0.18 1.29
N LEU A 71 -10.98 1.17 0.42
CA LEU A 71 -12.24 1.32 -0.30
C LEU A 71 -12.55 0.11 -1.21
N ILE A 72 -11.52 -0.43 -1.88
CA ILE A 72 -11.67 -1.63 -2.72
C ILE A 72 -12.00 -2.85 -1.86
N LEU A 73 -11.28 -3.06 -0.75
CA LEU A 73 -11.55 -4.16 0.15
C LEU A 73 -12.92 -4.06 0.82
N GLU A 74 -13.44 -2.85 1.01
CA GLU A 74 -14.78 -2.64 1.54
C GLU A 74 -15.89 -2.98 0.54
N ASN A 75 -15.64 -2.73 -0.74
CA ASN A 75 -16.62 -3.03 -1.77
C ASN A 75 -16.88 -4.56 -1.84
N PRO A 76 -18.14 -5.03 -1.84
CA PRO A 76 -18.45 -6.46 -1.92
C PRO A 76 -17.85 -7.15 -3.16
N HIS A 77 -17.76 -6.42 -4.29
CA HIS A 77 -17.24 -6.91 -5.55
C HIS A 77 -15.72 -6.71 -5.72
N LYS A 78 -15.07 -5.95 -4.83
CA LYS A 78 -13.62 -5.71 -4.80
C LYS A 78 -13.02 -5.37 -6.17
N PRO A 79 -13.57 -4.38 -6.89
CA PRO A 79 -13.20 -4.13 -8.28
C PRO A 79 -11.75 -3.64 -8.41
N LEU A 80 -10.98 -4.29 -9.28
CA LEU A 80 -9.59 -3.90 -9.60
C LEU A 80 -9.44 -3.15 -10.93
N THR A 81 -10.55 -2.90 -11.63
CA THR A 81 -10.57 -2.21 -12.93
C THR A 81 -10.04 -0.77 -12.83
N CYS A 82 -10.42 -0.03 -11.79
CA CYS A 82 -9.96 1.33 -11.57
C CYS A 82 -8.44 1.41 -11.32
N PRO A 83 -7.85 0.68 -10.36
CA PRO A 83 -6.40 0.60 -10.22
C PRO A 83 -5.67 0.26 -11.52
N HIS A 84 -6.15 -0.74 -12.26
CA HIS A 84 -5.57 -1.14 -13.53
C HIS A 84 -5.59 0.00 -14.56
N SER A 85 -6.74 0.68 -14.72
CA SER A 85 -6.87 1.83 -15.63
C SER A 85 -5.96 3.00 -15.28
N LEU A 86 -5.59 3.12 -14.00
CA LEU A 86 -4.66 4.14 -13.49
C LEU A 86 -3.20 3.68 -13.54
N GLY A 87 -2.88 2.57 -14.20
CA GLY A 87 -1.52 2.04 -14.30
C GLY A 87 -0.98 1.58 -12.95
N MET A 88 -1.80 0.88 -12.17
CA MET A 88 -1.39 0.25 -10.93
C MET A 88 -1.38 -1.27 -11.09
N HIS A 89 -0.38 -1.92 -10.50
CA HIS A 89 -0.36 -3.36 -10.31
C HIS A 89 -0.94 -3.69 -8.94
N SER A 90 -1.85 -4.67 -8.88
CA SER A 90 -2.53 -5.07 -7.63
C SER A 90 -1.98 -6.38 -7.11
N LEU A 91 -1.48 -6.38 -5.88
CA LEU A 91 -1.09 -7.57 -5.14
C LEU A 91 -2.24 -7.94 -4.19
N VAL A 92 -2.95 -9.00 -4.52
CA VAL A 92 -4.09 -9.50 -3.74
C VAL A 92 -3.66 -10.73 -2.96
N PHE A 93 -4.13 -10.87 -1.72
CA PHE A 93 -3.99 -12.09 -0.96
C PHE A 93 -5.17 -12.28 -0.01
N GLU A 94 -5.62 -13.52 0.16
CA GLU A 94 -6.67 -13.91 1.08
C GLU A 94 -6.24 -15.20 1.79
N ILE A 95 -6.46 -15.26 3.09
CA ILE A 95 -6.25 -16.46 3.90
C ILE A 95 -7.38 -16.60 4.92
N GLU A 96 -7.80 -17.83 5.20
CA GLU A 96 -8.75 -18.11 6.28
C GLU A 96 -8.13 -17.71 7.63
N GLU A 97 -8.97 -17.26 8.55
CA GLU A 97 -8.54 -17.07 9.93
C GLU A 97 -8.24 -18.43 10.55
N GLU A 98 -7.01 -18.56 11.05
CA GLU A 98 -6.60 -19.70 11.86
C GLU A 98 -6.57 -19.27 13.33
N PRO A 99 -7.27 -20.00 14.23
CA PRO A 99 -7.18 -19.76 15.66
C PRO A 99 -5.72 -19.78 16.12
N ASP A 100 -5.37 -18.90 17.05
CA ASP A 100 -4.03 -18.78 17.65
C ASP A 100 -2.90 -18.29 16.70
N ILE A 101 -3.20 -18.00 15.43
CA ILE A 101 -2.24 -17.39 14.51
C ILE A 101 -2.37 -15.87 14.53
N ASN A 102 -1.25 -15.18 14.79
CA ASN A 102 -1.25 -13.71 14.80
C ASN A 102 -1.31 -13.11 13.38
N VAL A 103 -1.82 -11.88 13.30
CA VAL A 103 -1.93 -11.13 12.02
C VAL A 103 -0.58 -10.91 11.33
N GLY A 104 0.54 -10.90 12.07
CA GLY A 104 1.90 -10.76 11.52
C GLY A 104 2.39 -12.02 10.79
N VAL A 105 1.95 -13.20 11.20
CA VAL A 105 2.20 -14.47 10.48
C VAL A 105 1.37 -14.48 9.20
N MET A 106 0.11 -14.03 9.27
CA MET A 106 -0.76 -13.94 8.10
C MET A 106 -0.28 -12.89 7.09
N SER A 107 0.24 -11.74 7.54
CA SER A 107 0.88 -10.77 6.64
C SER A 107 2.17 -11.31 6.02
N GLN A 108 2.92 -12.17 6.74
CA GLN A 108 4.05 -12.89 6.16
C GLN A 108 3.63 -13.86 5.06
N ALA A 109 2.48 -14.54 5.20
CA ALA A 109 1.94 -15.40 4.16
C ALA A 109 1.62 -14.62 2.87
N ALA A 110 1.03 -13.43 2.99
CA ALA A 110 0.80 -12.54 1.85
C ALA A 110 2.12 -12.19 1.13
N ILE A 111 3.14 -11.83 1.91
CA ILE A 111 4.47 -11.50 1.38
C ILE A 111 5.15 -12.69 0.72
N ASN A 112 4.96 -13.91 1.22
CA ASN A 112 5.52 -15.11 0.60
C ASN A 112 4.95 -15.38 -0.80
N VAL A 113 3.71 -14.96 -1.07
CA VAL A 113 3.11 -15.01 -2.40
C VAL A 113 3.60 -13.86 -3.28
N TRP A 114 3.74 -12.66 -2.72
CA TRP A 114 4.06 -11.47 -3.50
C TRP A 114 5.55 -11.30 -3.80
N LYS A 115 6.46 -11.83 -2.98
CA LYS A 115 7.90 -11.59 -3.07
C LYS A 115 8.52 -11.95 -4.42
N ASP A 116 7.97 -12.93 -5.13
CA ASP A 116 8.47 -13.34 -6.44
C ASP A 116 7.93 -12.43 -7.57
N HIS A 117 6.89 -11.64 -7.29
CA HIS A 117 6.24 -10.74 -8.24
C HIS A 117 6.74 -9.30 -8.10
N ILE A 118 6.94 -8.82 -6.87
CA ILE A 118 7.36 -7.43 -6.58
C ILE A 118 8.60 -6.99 -7.38
N PRO A 119 9.67 -7.81 -7.52
CA PRO A 119 10.87 -7.41 -8.28
C PRO A 119 10.62 -7.21 -9.79
N HIS A 120 9.53 -7.75 -10.32
CA HIS A 120 9.18 -7.67 -11.75
C HIS A 120 8.30 -6.46 -12.07
N VAL A 121 7.89 -5.69 -11.05
CA VAL A 121 7.09 -4.47 -11.21
C VAL A 121 7.97 -3.28 -10.89
N ARG A 122 8.10 -2.34 -11.83
CA ARG A 122 8.72 -1.03 -11.57
C ARG A 122 7.66 -0.08 -11.04
N PHE A 123 7.75 0.29 -9.77
CA PHE A 123 6.78 1.19 -9.13
C PHE A 123 7.50 2.27 -8.31
N GLY A 124 7.00 3.51 -8.36
CA GLY A 124 7.59 4.63 -7.61
C GLY A 124 6.84 4.95 -6.32
N SER A 125 5.61 4.47 -6.21
CA SER A 125 4.82 4.57 -4.98
C SER A 125 3.89 3.40 -4.80
N PHE A 126 3.49 3.16 -3.56
CA PHE A 126 2.57 2.07 -3.24
C PHE A 126 1.77 2.37 -1.97
N GLY A 127 0.71 1.61 -1.74
CA GLY A 127 -0.01 1.61 -0.47
C GLY A 127 -0.77 0.30 -0.31
N CYS A 128 -0.90 -0.15 0.94
CA CYS A 128 -1.53 -1.41 1.26
C CYS A 128 -2.72 -1.20 2.18
N ASN A 129 -3.66 -2.14 2.21
CA ASN A 129 -4.70 -2.21 3.22
C ASN A 129 -5.01 -3.67 3.58
N TYR A 130 -5.70 -3.83 4.69
CA TYR A 130 -6.04 -5.11 5.29
C TYR A 130 -7.45 -5.03 5.88
N ARG A 131 -8.29 -6.02 5.58
CA ARG A 131 -9.62 -6.16 6.18
C ARG A 131 -9.86 -7.61 6.60
N LYS A 132 -10.48 -7.77 7.77
CA LYS A 132 -11.06 -9.04 8.20
C LYS A 132 -12.53 -9.08 7.82
N GLU A 133 -12.94 -10.08 7.06
CA GLU A 133 -14.30 -10.21 6.53
C GLU A 133 -14.67 -11.70 6.46
N HIS A 134 -15.81 -12.08 7.07
CA HIS A 134 -16.35 -13.45 7.05
C HIS A 134 -15.35 -14.54 7.44
N GLY A 135 -14.57 -14.31 8.50
CA GLY A 135 -13.56 -15.27 8.97
C GLY A 135 -12.30 -15.33 8.09
N LYS A 136 -12.09 -14.36 7.19
CA LYS A 136 -10.94 -14.30 6.30
C LYS A 136 -10.15 -13.01 6.46
N HIS A 137 -8.84 -13.12 6.32
CA HIS A 137 -7.90 -12.01 6.28
C HIS A 137 -7.62 -11.66 4.83
N LYS A 138 -7.99 -10.45 4.41
CA LYS A 138 -7.84 -9.96 3.03
C LYS A 138 -6.84 -8.83 3.00
N TYR A 139 -5.87 -8.95 2.10
CA TYR A 139 -4.80 -7.98 1.93
C TYR A 139 -4.78 -7.51 0.48
N LEU A 140 -4.55 -6.21 0.29
CA LEU A 140 -4.39 -5.60 -1.01
C LEU A 140 -3.28 -4.56 -0.95
N CYS A 141 -2.27 -4.70 -1.79
CA CYS A 141 -1.32 -3.62 -2.08
C CYS A 141 -1.50 -3.14 -3.52
N LEU A 142 -1.48 -1.82 -3.69
CA LEU A 142 -1.52 -1.15 -4.99
C LEU A 142 -0.15 -0.55 -5.27
N LEU A 143 0.51 -1.01 -6.33
CA LEU A 143 1.82 -0.54 -6.77
C LEU A 143 1.61 0.39 -7.96
N LYS A 144 1.93 1.68 -7.82
CA LYS A 144 1.80 2.66 -8.90
C LYS A 144 3.02 2.58 -9.82
N ILE A 145 2.80 2.07 -11.03
CA ILE A 145 3.85 1.84 -12.01
C ILE A 145 4.46 3.16 -12.45
N VAL A 146 5.79 3.16 -12.59
CA VAL A 146 6.58 4.22 -13.23
C VAL A 146 7.06 3.72 -14.59
N ASN A 147 6.81 4.51 -15.64
CA ASN A 147 7.25 4.23 -17.00
C ASN A 147 8.66 4.78 -17.24
#